data_AF-A0A922WR14-F1
#
_entry.id   AF-A0A922WR14-F1
#
_cell.length_a   1.000
_cell.length_b   1.000
_cell.length_c   1.000
_cell.angle_alpha   90.00
_cell.angle_beta   90.00
_cell.angle_gamma   90.00
#
_symmetry.space_group_name_H-M   'P 1'
#
loop_
_entity.id
_entity.type
_entity.pdbx_description
1 polymer ?
#
loop_
_entity_poly.entity_id
_entity_poly.type
_entity_poly.pdbx_seq_one_letter_code
_entity_poly.pdbx_strand_id
1 'polypeptide(L)' 'MDAVTQFELLSDAAQLAVIGGLFWAFAIVAGLMDRLRTKRRNVARLEQVGWVPWTGLMMGAAMIGGGCLLMAMSAR' A
#
# COMPACT_ATOMS: atom_id res chain seq x y z
N MET A 1 2.30 23.03 -14.53
CA MET A 1 1.55 22.94 -13.26
C MET A 1 2.30 21.92 -12.43
N ASP A 2 2.76 22.30 -11.24
CA ASP A 2 3.45 21.38 -10.34
C ASP A 2 2.44 20.39 -9.74
N ALA A 3 2.84 19.13 -9.57
CA ALA A 3 1.96 18.07 -9.07
C ALA A 3 1.48 18.37 -7.65
N VAL A 4 2.31 19.05 -6.86
CA VAL A 4 1.99 19.53 -5.52
C VAL A 4 0.86 20.57 -5.56
N THR A 5 0.95 21.55 -6.45
CA THR A 5 -0.07 22.61 -6.57
C THR A 5 -1.42 22.07 -7.02
N GLN A 6 -1.43 21.09 -7.94
CA GLN A 6 -2.66 20.43 -8.37
C GLN A 6 -3.31 19.63 -7.22
N PHE A 7 -2.50 19.04 -6.34
CA PHE A 7 -2.99 18.31 -5.17
C PHE A 7 -3.60 19.25 -4.12
N GLU A 8 -2.97 20.39 -3.85
CA GLU A 8 -3.46 21.41 -2.91
C GLU A 8 -4.84 21.98 -3.33
N LEU A 9 -5.12 22.01 -4.63
CA LEU A 9 -6.40 22.49 -5.18
C LEU A 9 -7.55 21.47 -5.07
N LEU A 10 -7.27 20.21 -4.72
CA LEU A 10 -8.30 19.18 -4.53
C LEU A 10 -9.09 19.40 -3.22
N SER A 11 -10.32 18.88 -3.18
CA SER A 11 -11.07 18.81 -1.91
C SER A 11 -10.37 17.86 -0.91
N ASP A 12 -10.57 18.09 0.38
CA ASP A 12 -9.97 17.27 1.45
C ASP A 12 -10.30 15.77 1.28
N ALA A 13 -11.56 15.47 0.94
CA ALA A 13 -11.98 14.10 0.60
C ALA A 13 -11.22 13.52 -0.60
N ALA A 14 -10.94 14.33 -1.64
CA ALA A 14 -10.19 13.87 -2.80
C ALA A 14 -8.69 13.69 -2.49
N GLN A 15 -8.10 14.53 -1.64
CA GLN A 15 -6.73 14.35 -1.14
C GLN A 15 -6.60 13.04 -0.35
N LEU A 16 -7.54 12.77 0.56
CA LEU A 16 -7.63 11.51 1.31
C LEU A 16 -7.81 10.30 0.39
N ALA A 17 -8.62 10.40 -0.67
CA ALA A 17 -8.81 9.33 -1.63
C ALA A 17 -7.51 9.00 -2.38
N VAL A 18 -6.74 10.01 -2.78
CA VAL A 18 -5.46 9.83 -3.46
C VAL A 18 -4.43 9.19 -2.52
N ILE A 19 -4.29 9.69 -1.29
CA ILE A 19 -3.37 9.12 -0.29
C ILE A 19 -3.76 7.67 0.03
N GLY A 20 -5.05 7.43 0.27
CA GLY A 20 -5.58 6.09 0.55
C GLY A 20 -5.34 5.13 -0.61
N GLY A 21 -5.56 5.59 -1.85
CA GLY A 21 -5.28 4.83 -3.06
C GLY A 21 -3.81 4.48 -3.24
N LEU A 22 -2.89 5.40 -2.91
CA LEU A 22 -1.45 5.14 -2.94
C LEU A 22 -1.02 4.07 -1.93
N PHE A 23 -1.51 4.15 -0.69
CA PHE A 23 -1.26 3.14 0.33
C PHE A 23 -1.83 1.77 -0.06
N TRP A 24 -3.02 1.76 -0.65
CA TRP A 24 -3.65 0.52 -1.11
C TRP A 24 -2.89 -0.10 -2.29
N ALA A 25 -2.43 0.72 -3.24
CA ALA A 25 -1.56 0.27 -4.33
C ALA A 25 -0.24 -0.32 -3.79
N PHE A 26 0.39 0.34 -2.82
CA PHE A 26 1.57 -0.19 -2.14
C PHE A 26 1.30 -1.53 -1.44
N ALA A 27 0.14 -1.66 -0.78
CA ALA A 27 -0.26 -2.92 -0.16
C ALA A 27 -0.35 -4.07 -1.17
N ILE A 28 -0.93 -3.82 -2.35
CA ILE A 28 -0.98 -4.81 -3.44
C ILE A 28 0.43 -5.22 -3.86
N VAL A 29 1.33 -4.26 -4.06
CA VAL A 29 2.73 -4.53 -4.43
C VAL A 29 3.42 -5.36 -3.35
N ALA A 30 3.25 -5.02 -2.08
CA ALA A 30 3.81 -5.78 -0.96
C ALA A 30 3.28 -7.24 -0.94
N GLY A 31 1.98 -7.45 -1.16
CA GLY A 31 1.39 -8.78 -1.26
C GLY A 31 1.89 -9.58 -2.47
N LEU A 32 2.12 -8.92 -3.62
CA LEU A 32 2.73 -9.55 -4.80
C LEU A 32 4.17 -9.98 -4.52
N MET A 33 4.96 -9.15 -3.84
CA MET A 33 6.34 -9.48 -3.47
C MET A 33 6.42 -10.68 -2.53
N ASP A 34 5.48 -10.82 -1.59
CA ASP A 34 5.40 -12.00 -0.73
C ASP A 34 5.12 -13.29 -1.53
N ARG A 35 4.22 -13.21 -2.52
CA ARG A 35 3.93 -14.32 -3.43
C ARG A 35 5.12 -14.67 -4.30
N LEU A 36 5.83 -13.66 -4.83
CA LEU A 36 7.03 -13.86 -5.64
C LEU A 36 8.16 -14.50 -4.81
N ARG A 37 8.34 -14.06 -3.55
CA ARG A 37 9.26 -14.68 -2.59
C ARG A 37 8.92 -16.13 -2.35
N THR A 38 7.65 -16.44 -2.09
CA THR A 38 7.20 -17.81 -1.81
C THR A 38 7.42 -18.74 -2.99
N LYS A 39 7.16 -18.28 -4.23
CA LYS A 39 7.42 -19.07 -5.45
C LYS A 39 8.91 -19.31 -5.71
N ARG A 40 9.78 -18.37 -5.37
CA ARG A 40 11.24 -18.47 -5.56
C ARG A 40 11.97 -19.09 -4.36
N ARG A 41 11.24 -19.50 -3.32
CA ARG A 41 11.82 -20.06 -2.09
C ARG A 41 12.33 -21.48 -2.38
N ASN A 42 13.64 -21.61 -2.52
CA ASN A 42 14.29 -22.90 -2.68
C ASN A 42 14.36 -23.61 -1.32
N VAL A 43 13.68 -24.75 -1.18
CA VAL A 43 13.55 -25.49 0.09
C VAL A 43 14.91 -25.96 0.61
N ALA A 44 15.91 -26.12 -0.28
CA ALA A 44 17.28 -26.46 0.09
C ALA A 44 18.05 -25.32 0.80
N ARG A 45 17.52 -24.08 0.83
CA ARG A 45 18.15 -22.90 1.47
C ARG A 45 17.18 -22.17 2.40
N LEU A 46 16.56 -22.91 3.31
CA LEU A 46 15.69 -22.38 4.38
C LEU A 46 16.38 -21.37 5.30
N GLU A 47 17.71 -21.37 5.35
CA GLU A 47 18.52 -20.46 6.18
C GLU A 47 18.50 -19.00 5.69
N GLN A 48 18.11 -18.75 4.43
CA GLN A 48 18.02 -17.40 3.89
C GLN A 48 16.64 -16.80 4.16
N VAL A 49 16.41 -16.44 5.41
CA VAL A 49 15.22 -15.70 5.81
C VAL A 49 15.33 -14.27 5.29
N GLY A 50 14.76 -14.00 4.12
CA GLY A 50 14.67 -12.65 3.56
C GLY A 50 14.12 -11.66 4.60
N TRP A 51 14.82 -10.54 4.75
CA TRP A 51 14.75 -9.58 5.88
C TRP A 51 13.42 -8.81 6.00
N VAL A 52 12.65 -8.71 4.93
CA VAL A 52 11.47 -7.84 4.87
C VAL A 52 10.17 -8.61 5.16
N PRO A 53 9.36 -8.17 6.15
CA PRO A 53 8.05 -8.75 6.46
C PRO A 53 6.98 -8.20 5.50
N TRP A 54 6.98 -8.69 4.25
CA TRP A 54 6.05 -8.25 3.20
C TRP A 54 4.57 -8.35 3.60
N THR A 55 4.17 -9.41 4.30
CA THR A 55 2.80 -9.56 4.81
C THR A 55 2.44 -8.48 5.82
N GLY A 56 3.37 -8.10 6.71
CA GLY A 56 3.16 -7.03 7.68
C GLY A 56 3.01 -5.67 7.01
N LEU A 57 3.86 -5.37 6.01
CA LEU A 57 3.75 -4.14 5.21
C LEU A 57 2.45 -4.09 4.41
N MET A 58 2.04 -5.21 3.80
CA MET A 58 0.77 -5.33 3.11
C MET A 58 -0.39 -5.02 4.06
N MET A 59 -0.44 -5.67 5.23
CA MET A 59 -1.52 -5.48 6.19
C MET A 59 -1.59 -4.04 6.72
N GLY A 60 -0.45 -3.47 7.13
CA GLY A 60 -0.39 -2.09 7.62
C GLY A 60 -0.82 -1.08 6.56
N ALA A 61 -0.30 -1.20 5.34
CA ALA A 61 -0.66 -0.31 4.24
C ALA A 61 -2.13 -0.48 3.79
N ALA A 62 -2.65 -1.71 3.77
CA ALA A 62 -4.05 -1.97 3.44
C ALA A 62 -4.99 -1.37 4.51
N MET A 63 -4.62 -1.45 5.79
CA MET A 63 -5.41 -0.89 6.88
C MET A 63 -5.44 0.64 6.84
N ILE A 64 -4.29 1.28 6.64
CA ILE A 64 -4.20 2.74 6.51
C ILE A 64 -4.93 3.20 5.24
N GLY A 65 -4.62 2.59 4.10
CA GLY A 65 -5.23 2.94 2.82
C GLY A 65 -6.74 2.72 2.80
N GLY A 66 -7.21 1.60 3.32
CA GLY A 66 -8.63 1.30 3.47
C GLY A 66 -9.33 2.28 4.41
N GLY A 67 -8.70 2.65 5.53
CA GLY A 67 -9.21 3.68 6.43
C GLY A 67 -9.36 5.04 5.75
N CYS A 68 -8.33 5.49 5.02
CA CYS A 68 -8.39 6.75 4.27
C CYS A 68 -9.47 6.74 3.18
N LEU A 69 -9.62 5.63 2.45
CA LEU A 69 -10.65 5.50 1.41
C LEU A 69 -12.07 5.51 2.00
N LEU A 70 -12.30 4.82 3.12
CA LEU A 70 -13.60 4.84 3.81
C LEU A 70 -13.94 6.24 4.32
N MET A 71 -12.97 6.96 4.89
CA MET A 71 -13.17 8.35 5.33
C MET A 71 -13.47 9.27 4.15
N ALA A 72 -12.71 9.15 3.05
CA ALA A 72 -12.95 9.92 1.83
C ALA A 72 -14.36 9.69 1.25
N MET A 73 -14.86 8.46 1.31
CA MET A 73 -16.22 8.12 0.88
C MET A 73 -17.29 8.69 1.82
N SER A 74 -17.02 8.69 3.13
CA SER A 74 -17.95 9.24 4.13
C SER A 74 -17.95 10.78 4.16
N ALA A 75 -16.88 11.42 3.70
CA ALA A 75 -16.76 12.87 3.65
C ALA A 75 -17.44 13.50 2.41
N ARG A 76 -18.19 12.69 1.64
CA ARG A 76 -18.91 13.09 0.42
C ARG A 76 -20.41 13.05 0.64
#